data_AF-A0A953GDB4-F1
#
_entry.id   AF-A0A953GDB4-F1
#
_cell.length_a   1.000
_cell.length_b   1.000
_cell.length_c   1.000
_cell.angle_alpha   90.00
_cell.angle_beta   90.00
_cell.angle_gamma   90.00
#
_symmetry.space_group_name_H-M   'P 1'
#
loop_
_entity.id
_entity.type
_entity.pdbx_description
1 polymer ?
#
loop_
_entity_poly.entity_id
_entity_poly.type
_entity_poly.pdbx_seq_one_letter_code
_entity_poly.pdbx_strand_id
1 'polypeptide(L)'
;MGSSPFLSLVTGVIFIALQVLGWKSMFAQGIAINLNVSGSFLYVISGFHALHVLGGIAALLVSSLFAFFMPFVNSARRILRLDLVRQYWHFVDVLWIYLMLFLILQ
;
A
#
# COMPACT_ATOMS: atom_id res chain seq x y z
N MET A 1 -15.44 11.15 -8.99
CA MET A 1 -14.14 11.81 -8.75
C MET A 1 -13.03 10.84 -9.12
N GLY A 2 -12.47 11.01 -10.31
CA GLY A 2 -11.39 10.17 -10.82
C GLY A 2 -10.05 10.72 -10.35
N SER A 3 -9.39 10.03 -9.43
CA SER A 3 -7.95 10.20 -9.26
C SER A 3 -7.29 9.66 -10.54
N SER A 4 -6.53 10.51 -11.24
CA SER A 4 -5.77 10.07 -12.40
C SER A 4 -4.84 8.91 -11.96
N PRO A 5 -4.68 7.85 -12.76
CA PRO A 5 -3.85 6.69 -12.39
C PRO A 5 -2.40 7.08 -12.05
N PHE A 6 -1.92 8.20 -12.61
CA PHE A 6 -0.65 8.83 -12.26
C PHE A 6 -0.59 9.31 -10.81
N LEU A 7 -1.67 9.89 -10.28
CA LEU A 7 -1.71 10.36 -8.90
C LEU A 7 -1.53 9.19 -7.92
N SER A 8 -2.25 8.08 -8.16
CA SER A 8 -2.17 6.86 -7.35
C SER A 8 -0.79 6.20 -7.42
N LEU A 9 -0.11 6.26 -8.56
CA LEU A 9 1.27 5.79 -8.70
C LEU A 9 2.24 6.63 -7.87
N VAL A 10 2.12 7.96 -7.93
CA VAL A 10 2.99 8.88 -7.19
C VAL A 10 2.81 8.69 -5.68
N THR A 11 1.58 8.64 -5.16
CA THR A 11 1.36 8.40 -3.73
C THR A 11 1.83 7.02 -3.29
N GLY A 12 1.68 5.99 -4.11
CA GLY A 12 2.21 4.66 -3.82
C GLY A 12 3.74 4.64 -3.70
N VAL A 13 4.45 5.30 -4.61
CA VAL A 13 5.92 5.40 -4.56
C VAL A 13 6.39 6.21 -3.35
N ILE A 14 5.73 7.34 -3.07
CA ILE A 14 6.02 8.16 -1.89
C ILE A 14 5.82 7.35 -0.61
N PHE A 15 4.73 6.56 -0.53
CA PHE A 15 4.45 5.70 0.61
C PHE A 15 5.57 4.67 0.85
N ILE A 16 6.03 3.98 -0.21
CA ILE A 16 7.15 3.04 -0.12
C ILE A 16 8.42 3.75 0.35
N ALA A 17 8.73 4.93 -0.18
CA ALA A 17 9.91 5.70 0.22
C ALA A 17 9.87 6.09 1.70
N LEU A 18 8.72 6.59 2.18
CA LEU A 18 8.51 6.93 3.58
C LEU A 18 8.63 5.69 4.48
N GLN A 19 8.13 4.53 4.03
CA GLN A 19 8.22 3.27 4.77
C GLN A 19 9.69 2.83 4.95
N VAL A 20 10.49 2.92 3.90
CA VAL A 20 11.93 2.60 3.94
C VAL A 20 12.70 3.57 4.84
N LEU A 21 12.37 4.87 4.79
CA LEU A 21 12.95 5.86 5.70
C LEU A 21 12.57 5.57 7.17
N GLY A 22 11.33 5.14 7.42
CA GLY A 22 10.87 4.69 8.73
C GLY A 22 11.70 3.52 9.25
N TRP A 23 11.89 2.47 8.46
CA TRP A 23 12.72 1.33 8.83
C TRP A 23 14.18 1.73 9.11
N LYS A 24 14.77 2.60 8.30
CA LYS A 24 16.13 3.11 8.54
C LYS A 24 16.24 3.89 9.84
N SER A 25 15.24 4.74 10.15
CA SER A 25 15.20 5.50 11.39
C SER A 25 15.06 4.59 12.61
N MET A 26 14.17 3.58 12.55
CA MET A 26 14.00 2.60 13.62
C MET A 26 15.28 1.78 13.87
N PHE A 27 15.96 1.37 12.79
CA PHE A 27 17.25 0.68 12.89
C PHE A 27 18.33 1.57 13.50
N ALA A 28 18.40 2.84 13.11
CA ALA A 28 19.34 3.82 13.66
C ALA A 28 19.08 4.12 15.15
N GLN A 29 17.83 4.03 15.60
CA GLN A 29 17.44 4.19 17.01
C GLN A 29 17.71 2.92 17.86
N GLY A 30 18.31 1.87 17.29
CA GLY A 30 18.59 0.62 18.00
C GLY A 30 17.36 -0.26 18.23
N ILE A 31 16.21 0.06 17.61
CA ILE A 31 15.01 -0.79 17.60
C ILE A 31 15.25 -1.89 16.56
N ALA A 32 16.11 -2.84 16.92
CA ALA A 32 16.32 -4.04 16.14
C ALA A 32 15.15 -5.01 16.34
N ILE A 33 14.90 -5.86 15.35
CA ILE A 33 13.83 -6.87 15.32
C ILE A 33 13.84 -7.76 16.58
N ASN A 34 14.94 -7.87 17.31
CA ASN A 34 15.08 -8.74 18.49
C ASN A 34 15.02 -8.01 19.85
N LEU A 35 14.98 -6.67 19.90
CA LEU A 35 15.03 -5.94 21.18
C LEU A 35 13.65 -5.68 21.79
N ASN A 36 12.61 -5.53 20.99
CA ASN A 36 11.25 -5.22 21.45
C ASN A 36 10.23 -5.98 20.58
N VAL A 37 9.33 -6.73 21.23
CA VAL A 37 8.25 -7.50 20.59
C VAL A 37 7.37 -6.61 19.70
N SER A 38 7.02 -5.40 20.17
CA SER A 38 6.24 -4.43 19.39
C SER A 38 7.00 -3.96 18.15
N GLY A 39 8.33 -3.82 18.25
CA GLY A 39 9.20 -3.49 17.12
C GLY A 39 9.22 -4.59 16.06
N SER A 40 9.33 -5.86 16.46
CA SER A 40 9.29 -7.01 15.54
C SER A 40 7.98 -7.07 14.76
N PHE A 41 6.83 -6.88 15.45
CA PHE A 41 5.52 -6.85 14.81
C PHE A 41 5.38 -5.67 13.85
N LEU A 42 5.88 -4.48 14.22
CA LEU A 42 5.91 -3.32 13.32
C LEU A 42 6.65 -3.62 12.02
N TYR A 43 7.84 -4.23 12.07
CA TYR A 43 8.61 -4.60 10.87
C TYR A 43 7.87 -5.61 9.99
N VAL A 44 7.27 -6.65 10.60
CA VAL A 44 6.57 -7.70 9.84
C VAL A 44 5.30 -7.16 9.18
N ILE A 45 4.42 -6.49 9.96
CA ILE A 45 3.14 -5.98 9.45
C ILE A 45 3.39 -4.87 8.41
N SER A 46 4.35 -3.96 8.66
CA SER A 46 4.74 -2.95 7.66
C SER A 46 5.32 -3.56 6.39
N GLY A 47 6.13 -4.61 6.50
CA GLY A 47 6.68 -5.33 5.35
C GLY A 47 5.58 -5.94 4.48
N PHE A 48 4.62 -6.63 5.10
CA PHE A 48 3.47 -7.19 4.37
C PHE A 48 2.59 -6.11 3.74
N HIS A 49 2.39 -4.99 4.43
CA HIS A 49 1.62 -3.88 3.89
C HIS A 49 2.34 -3.22 2.69
N ALA A 50 3.65 -2.99 2.78
CA ALA A 50 4.46 -2.50 1.66
C ALA A 50 4.41 -3.46 0.45
N LEU A 51 4.45 -4.78 0.67
CA LEU A 51 4.27 -5.78 -0.39
C LEU A 51 2.89 -5.69 -1.06
N HIS A 52 1.82 -5.46 -0.29
CA HIS A 52 0.47 -5.27 -0.84
C HIS A 52 0.39 -4.00 -1.70
N VAL A 53 0.95 -2.88 -1.23
CA VAL A 53 1.01 -1.62 -2.00
C VAL A 53 1.81 -1.81 -3.29
N LEU A 54 2.96 -2.50 -3.25
CA LEU A 54 3.73 -2.86 -4.44
C LEU A 54 2.92 -3.71 -5.43
N GLY A 55 2.16 -4.69 -4.94
CA GLY A 55 1.27 -5.50 -5.77
C GLY A 55 0.19 -4.66 -6.46
N GLY A 56 -0.40 -3.69 -5.76
CA GLY A 56 -1.38 -2.77 -6.33
C GLY A 56 -0.79 -1.79 -7.35
N ILE A 57 0.43 -1.28 -7.10
CA ILE A 57 1.19 -0.47 -8.06
C ILE A 57 1.48 -1.28 -9.34
N ALA A 58 1.93 -2.54 -9.20
CA ALA A 58 2.19 -3.42 -10.33
C ALA A 58 0.91 -3.71 -11.14
N ALA A 59 -0.21 -3.98 -10.46
CA ALA A 59 -1.50 -4.20 -11.11
C ALA A 59 -1.99 -2.94 -11.87
N LEU A 60 -1.79 -1.75 -11.30
CA LEU A 60 -2.10 -0.48 -11.95
C LEU A 60 -1.22 -0.26 -13.19
N LEU A 61 0.09 -0.49 -13.09
CA LEU A 61 1.02 -0.38 -14.22
C LEU A 61 0.62 -1.33 -15.37
N VAL A 62 0.35 -2.59 -15.07
CA VAL A 62 -0.08 -3.59 -16.06
C VAL A 62 -1.42 -3.17 -16.67
N SER A 63 -2.40 -2.78 -15.85
CA SER A 63 -3.72 -2.33 -16.34
C SER A 63 -3.61 -1.09 -17.24
N SER A 64 -2.77 -0.12 -16.89
CA SER A 64 -2.51 1.07 -17.70
C SER A 64 -1.81 0.75 -19.02
N LEU A 65 -0.84 -0.16 -19.03
CA LEU A 65 -0.19 -0.65 -20.25
C LEU A 65 -1.21 -1.37 -21.15
N PHE A 66 -1.98 -2.32 -20.62
CA PHE A 66 -3.00 -3.03 -21.40
C PHE A 66 -4.10 -2.10 -21.94
N ALA A 67 -4.51 -1.09 -21.17
CA ALA A 67 -5.48 -0.09 -21.61
C ALA A 67 -4.96 0.81 -22.74
N PHE A 68 -3.64 0.98 -22.87
CA PHE A 68 -3.02 1.70 -23.98
C PHE A 68 -3.01 0.87 -25.29
N PHE A 69 -2.94 -0.46 -25.18
CA PHE A 69 -2.83 -1.36 -26.34
C PHE A 69 -4.15 -2.00 -26.79
N MET A 70 -5.22 -1.99 -25.99
CA MET A 70 -6.49 -2.67 -26.31
C MET A 70 -7.71 -1.74 -26.16
N PRO A 71 -8.68 -1.77 -27.09
CA PRO A 71 -9.87 -0.91 -27.00
C PRO A 71 -10.69 -1.15 -25.73
N PHE A 72 -11.15 -0.06 -25.12
CA PHE A 72 -11.90 -0.03 -23.87
C PHE A 72 -13.27 -0.69 -24.02
N VAL A 73 -13.46 -1.88 -23.44
CA VAL A 73 -14.79 -2.49 -23.31
C VAL A 73 -15.36 -2.12 -21.93
N ASN A 74 -16.37 -1.27 -21.92
CA ASN A 74 -17.10 -0.85 -20.72
C ASN A 74 -18.19 -1.89 -20.37
N SER A 75 -17.79 -2.96 -19.70
CA SER A 75 -18.73 -3.95 -19.18
C SER A 75 -19.09 -3.64 -17.72
N ALA A 76 -20.37 -3.73 -17.34
CA ALA A 76 -20.84 -3.54 -15.96
C ALA A 76 -20.07 -4.40 -14.94
N ARG A 77 -19.61 -5.58 -15.36
CA ARG A 77 -18.77 -6.48 -14.54
C ARG A 77 -17.38 -5.91 -14.23
N ARG A 78 -16.87 -5.00 -15.07
CA ARG A 78 -15.59 -4.31 -14.86
C ARG A 78 -15.75 -3.18 -13.83
N ILE A 79 -16.87 -2.46 -13.86
CA ILE A 79 -17.20 -1.41 -12.87
C ILE A 79 -17.31 -2.02 -11.48
N LEU A 80 -18.09 -3.11 -11.32
CA LEU A 80 -18.23 -3.81 -10.04
C LEU A 80 -16.88 -4.29 -9.49
N ARG A 81 -16.01 -4.85 -10.34
CA ARG A 81 -14.66 -5.27 -9.93
C ARG A 81 -13.81 -4.09 -9.43
N LEU A 82 -13.90 -2.93 -10.09
CA LEU A 82 -13.18 -1.73 -9.67
C LEU A 82 -13.74 -1.14 -8.37
N ASP A 83 -15.05 -1.22 -8.12
CA ASP A 83 -15.65 -0.83 -6.84
C ASP A 83 -15.16 -1.71 -5.69
N LEU A 84 -15.15 -3.05 -5.88
CA LEU A 84 -14.67 -3.99 -4.86
C LEU A 84 -13.18 -3.78 -4.54
N VAL A 85 -12.35 -3.58 -5.56
CA VAL A 85 -10.92 -3.30 -5.38
C VAL A 85 -10.70 -1.98 -4.65
N ARG A 86 -11.51 -0.94 -4.93
CA ARG A 86 -11.47 0.33 -4.22
C ARG A 86 -11.83 0.17 -2.74
N GLN A 87 -12.92 -0.54 -2.44
CA GLN A 87 -13.35 -0.77 -1.06
C GLN A 87 -12.29 -1.55 -0.27
N TYR A 88 -11.69 -2.57 -0.91
CA TYR A 88 -10.58 -3.33 -0.34
C TYR A 88 -9.38 -2.43 -0.01
N TRP A 89 -8.98 -1.56 -0.94
CA TRP A 89 -7.87 -0.61 -0.74
C TRP A 89 -8.10 0.31 0.46
N HIS A 90 -9.28 0.95 0.53
CA HIS A 90 -9.60 1.83 1.65
C HIS A 90 -9.66 1.10 3.00
N PHE A 91 -10.16 -0.14 3.02
CA PHE A 91 -10.19 -0.96 4.22
C PHE A 91 -8.77 -1.25 4.74
N VAL A 92 -7.86 -1.63 3.84
CA VAL A 92 -6.46 -1.92 4.18
C VAL A 92 -5.74 -0.68 4.70
N ASP A 93 -5.96 0.49 4.09
CA ASP A 93 -5.35 1.75 4.55
C ASP A 93 -5.83 2.15 5.95
N VAL A 94 -7.14 2.04 6.23
CA VAL A 94 -7.68 2.35 7.56
C VAL A 94 -7.13 1.38 8.61
N LEU A 95 -7.09 0.09 8.30
CA LEU A 95 -6.52 -0.92 9.18
C LEU A 95 -5.03 -0.65 9.45
N TRP A 96 -4.29 -0.20 8.45
CA TRP A 96 -2.88 0.16 8.57
C TRP A 96 -2.64 1.29 9.57
N ILE A 97 -3.39 2.39 9.45
CA ILE A 97 -3.30 3.53 10.38
C ILE A 97 -3.65 3.10 11.81
N TYR A 98 -4.70 2.29 11.97
CA TYR A 98 -5.09 1.75 13.27
C TYR A 98 -3.98 0.91 13.91
N LEU A 99 -3.39 -0.04 13.17
CA LEU A 99 -2.32 -0.89 13.68
C LEU A 99 -1.06 -0.09 14.00
N MET A 100 -0.69 0.90 13.19
CA MET A 100 0.44 1.79 13.48
C MET A 100 0.25 2.54 14.78
N LEU A 101 -0.94 3.14 15.01
CA LEU A 101 -1.23 3.83 16.25
C LEU A 101 -1.21 2.88 17.44
N PHE A 102 -1.85 1.72 17.31
CA PHE A 102 -1.88 0.71 18.36
C PHE A 102 -0.47 0.24 18.74
N LEU A 103 0.39 -0.07 17.77
CA LEU A 103 1.77 -0.57 17.99
C LEU A 103 2.75 0.49 18.49
N ILE A 104 2.49 1.77 18.25
CA ILE A 104 3.30 2.88 18.74
C ILE A 104 2.88 3.30 20.16
N LEU A 105 1.58 3.25 20.48
CA LEU A 105 1.05 3.74 21.76
C LEU A 105 1.10 2.71 22.89
N GLN A 106 1.30 1.43 22.57
CA GLN A 106 1.46 0.34 23.55
C GLN A 106 2.93 0.16 23.96
#